data_AF-A0A9D2UEB8-F1
#
_entry.id   AF-A0A9D2UEB8-F1
#
_cell.length_a   1.000
_cell.length_b   1.000
_cell.length_c   1.000
_cell.angle_alpha   90.00
_cell.angle_beta   90.00
_cell.angle_gamma   90.00
#
_symmetry.space_group_name_H-M   'P 1'
#
loop_
_entity.id
_entity.type
_entity.pdbx_description
1 polymer ?
#
loop_
_entity_poly.entity_id
_entity_poly.type
_entity_poly.pdbx_seq_one_letter_code
_entity_poly.pdbx_strand_id
1 'polypeptide(L)'
;MNKSSLRIFARCGSAALALGALTLTGLAPAQASEAGTAEQPPLVTSSSTGTLPWAPEDYAWLGAPTDEGFDAPGTPSTPGFMGQNFTRGAVFYNEVTGTHAVHGAIYDLWRFGAVTVGDGSALYNLIPVTDEQPVGSGVRQSFVQPGLASGNVFWSEATGAHFVESGTLAGDYFNAHGAVDAFGFPVSEVQQVGDASVLYTEQGVLTVTASGAVFSPLG
;
A
#
# COMPACT_ATOMS: atom_id res chain seq x y z
N MET A 1 31.64 36.28 32.75
CA MET A 1 31.50 37.74 32.54
C MET A 1 30.62 37.98 31.31
N ASN A 2 29.55 38.76 31.49
CA ASN A 2 28.64 39.38 30.51
C ASN A 2 28.03 38.51 29.39
N LYS A 3 26.73 38.16 29.46
CA LYS A 3 25.54 38.96 29.07
C LYS A 3 25.53 39.33 27.58
N SER A 4 24.59 38.76 26.81
CA SER A 4 23.45 39.50 26.23
C SER A 4 22.67 38.65 25.21
N SER A 5 21.38 38.43 25.50
CA SER A 5 20.35 38.03 24.54
C SER A 5 20.06 39.17 23.56
N LEU A 6 19.62 38.85 22.34
CA LEU A 6 18.82 39.78 21.54
C LEU A 6 17.69 39.04 20.83
N ARG A 7 16.47 39.26 21.32
CA ARG A 7 15.21 39.05 20.60
C ARG A 7 14.90 40.35 19.86
N ILE A 8 14.50 40.28 18.59
CA ILE A 8 13.91 41.43 17.89
C ILE A 8 12.54 41.01 17.35
N PHE A 9 11.51 41.57 17.98
CA PHE A 9 10.18 41.86 17.43
C PHE A 9 10.19 43.31 16.96
N ALA A 10 9.50 43.61 15.85
CA ALA A 10 8.79 44.88 15.52
C ALA A 10 8.80 45.10 13.99
N ARG A 11 7.85 45.76 13.34
CA ARG A 11 6.45 46.16 13.57
C ARG A 11 6.01 46.83 12.25
N CYS A 12 4.71 46.78 12.02
CA CYS A 12 3.91 47.43 10.98
C CYS A 12 4.24 48.91 10.67
N GLY A 13 3.95 49.36 9.43
CA GLY A 13 3.82 50.77 9.01
C GLY A 13 3.92 50.94 7.49
N SER A 14 2.80 50.85 6.75
CA SER A 14 1.99 52.00 6.27
C SER A 14 2.66 52.86 5.19
N ALA A 15 2.17 52.74 3.96
CA ALA A 15 2.15 53.83 3.00
C ALA A 15 0.73 53.93 2.41
N ALA A 16 0.09 55.07 2.67
CA ALA A 16 -1.20 55.48 2.12
C ALA A 16 -1.00 56.67 1.18
N LEU A 17 -2.06 56.99 0.42
CA LEU A 17 -2.32 58.17 -0.45
C LEU A 17 -2.23 57.85 -1.96
N ALA A 18 -3.20 58.18 -2.82
CA ALA A 18 -4.31 59.12 -2.68
C ALA A 18 -5.51 58.77 -3.58
N LEU A 19 -6.65 59.34 -3.21
CA LEU A 19 -8.00 59.22 -3.77
C LEU A 19 -8.14 59.86 -5.17
N GLY A 20 -9.08 59.31 -5.95
CA GLY A 20 -9.80 59.99 -7.02
C GLY A 20 -11.19 59.36 -7.19
N ALA A 21 -12.22 60.08 -6.78
CA ALA A 21 -13.59 59.60 -6.63
C ALA A 21 -14.37 59.52 -7.95
N LEU A 22 -15.21 58.48 -8.10
CA LEU A 22 -16.42 58.52 -8.93
C LEU A 22 -17.56 57.78 -8.21
N THR A 23 -18.57 58.53 -7.77
CA THR A 23 -19.95 58.07 -7.48
C THR A 23 -20.71 58.05 -8.81
N LEU A 24 -21.77 57.29 -9.13
CA LEU A 24 -22.87 56.58 -8.46
C LEU A 24 -23.52 55.76 -9.63
N THR A 25 -23.96 54.50 -9.58
CA THR A 25 -25.28 53.96 -9.15
C THR A 25 -25.43 52.54 -9.74
N GLY A 26 -25.99 51.58 -8.98
CA GLY A 26 -26.91 50.57 -9.52
C GLY A 26 -26.44 49.11 -9.71
N LEU A 27 -26.84 48.24 -8.78
CA LEU A 27 -27.24 46.81 -8.86
C LEU A 27 -26.57 45.84 -9.86
N ALA A 28 -25.86 44.83 -9.32
CA ALA A 28 -25.98 43.40 -9.67
C ALA A 28 -25.17 42.53 -8.65
N PRO A 29 -25.59 41.30 -8.32
CA PRO A 29 -24.84 40.44 -7.40
C PRO A 29 -23.50 40.01 -8.03
N ALA A 30 -22.46 39.92 -7.20
CA ALA A 30 -21.14 39.45 -7.60
C ALA A 30 -21.25 38.04 -8.19
N GLN A 31 -20.87 37.90 -9.47
CA GLN A 31 -20.64 36.60 -10.09
C GLN A 31 -19.41 35.95 -9.43
N ALA A 32 -19.58 34.70 -9.02
CA ALA A 32 -18.48 33.82 -8.69
C ALA A 32 -17.60 33.67 -9.94
N SER A 33 -16.33 34.05 -9.82
CA SER A 33 -15.31 33.76 -10.82
C SER A 33 -15.05 32.25 -10.76
N GLU A 34 -15.47 31.53 -11.79
CA GLU A 34 -15.12 30.13 -11.99
C GLU A 34 -13.60 30.02 -12.06
N ALA A 35 -13.03 29.27 -11.11
CA ALA A 35 -11.64 28.88 -11.14
C ALA A 35 -11.42 27.97 -12.35
N GLY A 36 -10.38 28.29 -13.12
CA GLY A 36 -10.06 27.64 -14.38
C GLY A 36 -10.01 26.12 -14.27
N THR A 37 -10.69 25.48 -15.21
CA THR A 37 -10.59 24.07 -15.54
C THR A 37 -9.13 23.71 -15.80
N ALA A 38 -8.49 23.04 -14.84
CA ALA A 38 -7.34 22.20 -15.16
C ALA A 38 -7.89 21.06 -16.02
N GLU A 39 -7.63 21.12 -17.33
CA GLU A 39 -7.98 20.06 -18.27
C GLU A 39 -7.25 18.78 -17.85
N GLN A 40 -8.00 17.82 -17.29
CA GLN A 40 -7.54 16.45 -17.10
C GLN A 40 -6.99 15.93 -18.44
N PRO A 41 -5.84 15.23 -18.45
CA PRO A 41 -5.40 14.54 -19.66
C PRO A 41 -6.52 13.61 -20.17
N PRO A 42 -6.64 13.42 -21.50
CA PRO A 42 -7.81 12.79 -22.11
C PRO A 42 -8.05 11.41 -21.51
N LEU A 43 -9.30 11.18 -21.12
CA LEU A 43 -9.83 9.90 -20.67
C LEU A 43 -9.52 8.86 -21.77
N VAL A 44 -8.56 7.97 -21.53
CA VAL A 44 -8.39 6.78 -22.37
C VAL A 44 -9.61 5.90 -22.15
N THR A 45 -10.59 6.03 -23.05
CA THR A 45 -11.75 5.15 -23.11
C THR A 45 -11.30 3.81 -23.66
N SER A 46 -11.13 2.82 -22.79
CA SER A 46 -11.10 1.41 -23.22
C SER A 46 -12.20 0.66 -22.49
N SER A 47 -13.37 0.63 -23.12
CA SER A 47 -14.42 -0.35 -22.83
C SER A 47 -13.85 -1.75 -22.99
N SER A 48 -13.85 -2.54 -21.92
CA SER A 48 -13.41 -3.93 -21.90
C SER A 48 -14.25 -4.77 -22.89
N THR A 49 -13.79 -4.86 -24.13
CA THR A 49 -14.44 -5.63 -25.21
C THR A 49 -13.75 -7.00 -25.33
N GLY A 50 -13.44 -7.60 -24.18
CA GLY A 50 -12.82 -8.91 -24.07
C GLY A 50 -13.49 -9.72 -22.97
N THR A 51 -13.59 -11.02 -23.15
CA THR A 51 -14.05 -11.95 -22.11
C THR A 51 -13.10 -11.85 -20.92
N LEU A 52 -13.62 -11.51 -19.74
CA LEU A 52 -12.83 -11.52 -18.51
C LEU A 52 -12.28 -12.94 -18.25
N PRO A 53 -11.06 -13.07 -17.72
CA PRO A 53 -10.48 -14.37 -17.41
C PRO A 53 -11.09 -15.03 -16.17
N TRP A 54 -12.12 -14.41 -15.57
CA TRP A 54 -12.91 -14.94 -14.47
C TRP A 54 -14.40 -14.68 -14.69
N ALA A 55 -15.23 -15.52 -14.05
CA ALA A 55 -16.68 -15.34 -14.05
C ALA A 55 -17.06 -14.29 -12.98
N PRO A 56 -17.73 -13.17 -13.34
CA PRO A 56 -18.08 -12.12 -12.39
C PRO A 56 -18.94 -12.61 -11.20
N GLU A 57 -19.78 -13.62 -11.42
CA GLU A 57 -20.64 -14.20 -10.38
C GLU A 57 -19.87 -14.87 -9.23
N ASP A 58 -18.68 -15.41 -9.50
CA ASP A 58 -17.83 -16.07 -8.49
C ASP A 58 -17.29 -15.06 -7.45
N TYR A 59 -17.28 -13.77 -7.81
CA TYR A 59 -16.71 -12.69 -7.01
C TYR A 59 -17.74 -11.61 -6.63
N ALA A 60 -19.04 -11.86 -6.84
CA ALA A 60 -20.10 -10.90 -6.50
C ALA A 60 -20.12 -10.50 -5.01
N TRP A 61 -19.57 -11.34 -4.12
CA TRP A 61 -19.43 -11.07 -2.68
C TRP A 61 -18.40 -9.97 -2.35
N LEU A 62 -17.54 -9.58 -3.31
CA LEU A 62 -16.67 -8.41 -3.21
C LEU A 62 -17.42 -7.08 -3.42
N GLY A 63 -18.68 -7.16 -3.86
CA GLY A 63 -19.55 -6.01 -4.12
C GLY A 63 -19.36 -5.44 -5.52
N ALA A 64 -19.59 -4.13 -5.67
CA ALA A 64 -19.56 -3.48 -6.98
C ALA A 64 -18.11 -3.17 -7.42
N PRO A 65 -17.80 -3.22 -8.72
CA PRO A 65 -16.57 -2.66 -9.27
C PRO A 65 -16.40 -1.18 -8.87
N THR A 66 -15.19 -0.78 -8.51
CA THR A 66 -14.87 0.61 -8.11
C THR A 66 -14.10 1.39 -9.18
N ASP A 67 -13.63 0.70 -10.20
CA ASP A 67 -12.96 1.24 -11.39
C ASP A 67 -13.29 0.39 -12.63
N GLU A 68 -12.75 0.78 -13.78
CA GLU A 68 -12.91 0.06 -15.05
C GLU A 68 -12.00 -1.18 -15.17
N GLY A 69 -11.27 -1.52 -14.10
CA GLY A 69 -10.19 -2.49 -14.13
C GLY A 69 -8.92 -1.94 -14.80
N PHE A 70 -7.87 -2.74 -14.80
CA PHE A 70 -6.58 -2.42 -15.38
C PHE A 70 -5.96 -3.66 -16.01
N ASP A 71 -5.19 -3.42 -17.06
CA ASP A 71 -4.42 -4.43 -17.78
C ASP A 71 -2.98 -3.91 -17.92
N ALA A 72 -2.04 -4.70 -17.43
CA ALA A 72 -0.62 -4.46 -17.55
C ALA A 72 -0.03 -5.54 -18.48
N PRO A 73 0.39 -5.16 -19.71
CA PRO A 73 0.96 -6.11 -20.64
C PRO A 73 2.26 -6.69 -20.10
N GLY A 74 2.47 -7.98 -20.34
CA GLY A 74 3.69 -8.68 -19.95
C GLY A 74 4.90 -8.34 -20.82
N THR A 75 6.06 -8.76 -20.35
CA THR A 75 7.30 -8.89 -21.11
C THR A 75 7.71 -10.37 -21.16
N PRO A 76 8.62 -10.79 -22.05
CA PRO A 76 9.10 -12.17 -22.08
C PRO A 76 9.67 -12.68 -20.74
N SER A 77 10.11 -11.78 -19.86
CA SER A 77 10.69 -12.09 -18.54
C SER A 77 9.75 -11.81 -17.37
N THR A 78 8.58 -11.21 -17.61
CA THR A 78 7.64 -10.81 -16.56
C THR A 78 6.23 -10.92 -17.10
N PRO A 79 5.44 -11.92 -16.65
CA PRO A 79 4.06 -12.09 -17.09
C PRO A 79 3.25 -10.80 -16.88
N GLY A 80 2.31 -10.55 -17.80
CA GLY A 80 1.34 -9.48 -17.65
C GLY A 80 0.28 -9.85 -16.62
N PHE A 81 -0.57 -8.90 -16.28
CA PHE A 81 -1.70 -9.13 -15.39
C PHE A 81 -2.90 -8.27 -15.75
N MET A 82 -4.08 -8.79 -15.43
CA MET A 82 -5.34 -8.06 -15.45
C MET A 82 -5.85 -7.98 -14.02
N GLY A 83 -6.53 -6.88 -13.67
CA GLY A 83 -7.16 -6.77 -12.37
C GLY A 83 -8.38 -5.87 -12.36
N GLN A 84 -9.21 -6.06 -11.35
CA GLN A 84 -10.44 -5.29 -11.12
C GLN A 84 -10.56 -5.01 -9.63
N ASN A 85 -10.69 -3.73 -9.26
CA ASN A 85 -11.00 -3.38 -7.89
C ASN A 85 -12.52 -3.42 -7.66
N PHE A 86 -12.89 -3.85 -6.46
CA PHE A 86 -14.26 -3.93 -5.96
C PHE A 86 -14.36 -3.22 -4.62
N THR A 87 -15.58 -2.94 -4.17
CA THR A 87 -15.81 -2.24 -2.89
C THR A 87 -15.23 -2.94 -1.66
N ARG A 88 -15.00 -4.26 -1.72
CA ARG A 88 -14.54 -5.08 -0.59
C ARG A 88 -13.29 -5.92 -0.91
N GLY A 89 -12.62 -5.62 -2.02
CA GLY A 89 -11.42 -6.35 -2.42
C GLY A 89 -11.01 -6.11 -3.86
N ALA A 90 -10.20 -7.00 -4.40
CA ALA A 90 -9.81 -7.00 -5.81
C ALA A 90 -9.68 -8.42 -6.33
N VAL A 91 -9.84 -8.57 -7.65
CA VAL A 91 -9.56 -9.81 -8.36
C VAL A 91 -8.44 -9.54 -9.35
N PHE A 92 -7.45 -10.42 -9.38
CA PHE A 92 -6.33 -10.37 -10.31
C PHE A 92 -6.24 -11.66 -11.10
N TYR A 93 -5.80 -11.56 -12.34
CA TYR A 93 -5.45 -12.69 -13.17
C TYR A 93 -4.08 -12.49 -13.78
N ASN A 94 -3.27 -13.54 -13.77
CA ASN A 94 -2.14 -13.67 -14.68
C ASN A 94 -2.11 -15.10 -15.25
N GLU A 95 -1.41 -15.28 -16.37
CA GLU A 95 -1.35 -16.56 -17.08
C GLU A 95 -0.55 -17.66 -16.35
N VAL A 96 0.22 -17.30 -15.31
CA VAL A 96 1.10 -18.22 -14.58
C VAL A 96 0.41 -18.85 -13.38
N THR A 97 -0.31 -18.07 -12.59
CA THR A 97 -0.94 -18.51 -11.33
C THR A 97 -2.46 -18.56 -11.43
N GLY A 98 -3.03 -17.92 -12.45
CA GLY A 98 -4.47 -17.86 -12.67
C GLY A 98 -5.11 -16.69 -11.93
N THR A 99 -6.39 -16.85 -11.60
CA THR A 99 -7.21 -15.83 -10.97
C THR A 99 -7.15 -15.95 -9.44
N HIS A 100 -6.87 -14.84 -8.75
CA HIS A 100 -6.85 -14.76 -7.29
C HIS A 100 -7.61 -13.54 -6.79
N ALA A 101 -8.38 -13.71 -5.72
CA ALA A 101 -9.03 -12.61 -5.04
C ALA A 101 -8.27 -12.22 -3.76
N VAL A 102 -8.26 -10.93 -3.47
CA VAL A 102 -7.74 -10.36 -2.22
C VAL A 102 -8.85 -9.55 -1.55
N HIS A 103 -9.09 -9.77 -0.26
CA HIS A 103 -10.20 -9.15 0.45
C HIS A 103 -9.89 -8.88 1.94
N GLY A 104 -10.83 -8.24 2.63
CA GLY A 104 -10.74 -8.03 4.08
C GLY A 104 -9.47 -7.31 4.54
N ALA A 105 -8.93 -7.71 5.69
CA ALA A 105 -7.77 -7.04 6.28
C ALA A 105 -6.49 -7.20 5.45
N ILE A 106 -6.33 -8.31 4.71
CA ILE A 106 -5.20 -8.49 3.79
C ILE A 106 -5.31 -7.48 2.65
N TYR A 107 -6.51 -7.31 2.07
CA TYR A 107 -6.75 -6.26 1.07
C TYR A 107 -6.48 -4.86 1.61
N ASP A 108 -6.93 -4.56 2.82
CA ASP A 108 -6.75 -3.23 3.41
C ASP A 108 -5.25 -2.89 3.57
N LEU A 109 -4.44 -3.83 4.08
CA LEU A 109 -2.99 -3.66 4.15
C LEU A 109 -2.37 -3.56 2.75
N TRP A 110 -2.69 -4.51 1.87
CA TRP A 110 -2.08 -4.58 0.54
C TRP A 110 -2.39 -3.32 -0.29
N ARG A 111 -3.63 -2.84 -0.28
CA ARG A 111 -4.10 -1.75 -1.13
C ARG A 111 -3.87 -0.35 -0.57
N PHE A 112 -4.04 -0.19 0.74
CA PHE A 112 -4.06 1.10 1.41
C PHE A 112 -3.00 1.24 2.51
N GLY A 113 -2.31 0.16 2.86
CA GLY A 113 -1.22 0.17 3.82
C GLY A 113 -0.04 0.98 3.32
N ALA A 114 0.64 1.65 4.26
CA ALA A 114 1.91 2.34 4.00
C ALA A 114 3.10 1.38 4.14
N VAL A 115 2.99 0.20 3.50
CA VAL A 115 4.04 -0.83 3.47
C VAL A 115 4.81 -0.73 2.16
N THR A 116 6.14 -0.73 2.26
CA THR A 116 7.04 -0.76 1.11
C THR A 116 7.83 -2.05 1.07
N VAL A 117 8.22 -2.46 -0.13
CA VAL A 117 9.11 -3.61 -0.39
C VAL A 117 10.54 -3.13 -0.68
N GLY A 118 11.48 -4.05 -0.88
CA GLY A 118 12.93 -3.78 -0.85
C GLY A 118 13.45 -2.56 -1.62
N ASP A 119 12.86 -2.16 -2.74
CA ASP A 119 13.27 -0.98 -3.54
C ASP A 119 12.59 0.34 -3.13
N GLY A 120 11.72 0.30 -2.12
CA GLY A 120 10.89 1.42 -1.67
C GLY A 120 9.53 1.51 -2.38
N SER A 121 9.21 0.61 -3.31
CA SER A 121 7.90 0.53 -3.94
C SER A 121 6.83 0.13 -2.94
N ALA A 122 5.60 0.61 -3.15
CA ALA A 122 4.47 0.24 -2.31
C ALA A 122 4.04 -1.23 -2.52
N LEU A 123 3.54 -1.86 -1.45
CA LEU A 123 3.09 -3.25 -1.44
C LEU A 123 2.02 -3.56 -2.50
N TYR A 124 1.14 -2.60 -2.82
CA TYR A 124 0.09 -2.78 -3.85
C TYR A 124 0.65 -3.04 -5.26
N ASN A 125 1.96 -2.83 -5.49
CA ASN A 125 2.64 -3.18 -6.74
C ASN A 125 2.96 -4.69 -6.83
N LEU A 126 2.75 -5.47 -5.76
CA LEU A 126 2.81 -6.93 -5.82
C LEU A 126 1.44 -7.51 -6.18
N ILE A 127 1.44 -8.58 -6.98
CA ILE A 127 0.22 -9.25 -7.45
C ILE A 127 -0.08 -10.43 -6.54
N PRO A 128 -1.33 -10.66 -6.11
CA PRO A 128 -1.70 -11.88 -5.41
C PRO A 128 -1.52 -13.10 -6.33
N VAL A 129 -0.85 -14.13 -5.82
CA VAL A 129 -0.55 -15.38 -6.56
C VAL A 129 -1.16 -16.63 -5.90
N THR A 130 -1.90 -16.42 -4.81
CA THR A 130 -2.74 -17.43 -4.16
C THR A 130 -4.02 -16.76 -3.69
N ASP A 131 -5.07 -17.53 -3.45
CA ASP A 131 -6.15 -17.09 -2.56
C ASP A 131 -5.67 -17.15 -1.09
N GLU A 132 -6.46 -16.60 -0.16
CA GLU A 132 -6.18 -16.73 1.27
C GLU A 132 -6.14 -18.21 1.70
N GLN A 133 -5.05 -18.59 2.39
CA GLN A 133 -4.82 -19.93 2.89
C GLN A 133 -4.86 -19.93 4.43
N PRO A 134 -5.58 -20.87 5.07
CA PRO A 134 -5.57 -20.98 6.52
C PRO A 134 -4.17 -21.33 7.04
N VAL A 135 -3.76 -20.68 8.13
CA VAL A 135 -2.50 -20.96 8.82
C VAL A 135 -2.68 -20.67 10.32
N GLY A 136 -2.38 -21.61 11.20
CA GLY A 136 -2.65 -21.47 12.63
C GLY A 136 -4.11 -21.04 12.90
N SER A 137 -4.27 -19.97 13.68
CA SER A 137 -5.57 -19.35 14.00
C SER A 137 -5.99 -18.23 13.04
N GLY A 138 -5.33 -18.09 11.90
CA GLY A 138 -5.52 -16.99 10.95
C GLY A 138 -5.34 -17.42 9.51
N VAL A 139 -4.95 -16.48 8.64
CA VAL A 139 -4.77 -16.71 7.21
C VAL A 139 -3.47 -16.10 6.71
N ARG A 140 -3.00 -16.59 5.56
CA ARG A 140 -1.94 -15.96 4.78
C ARG A 140 -2.31 -15.88 3.30
N GLN A 141 -1.77 -14.90 2.60
CA GLN A 141 -1.85 -14.81 1.14
C GLN A 141 -0.49 -14.41 0.57
N SER A 142 -0.10 -15.03 -0.54
CA SER A 142 1.19 -14.80 -1.19
C SER A 142 1.08 -13.73 -2.28
N PHE A 143 2.08 -12.87 -2.35
CA PHE A 143 2.17 -11.78 -3.32
C PHE A 143 3.54 -11.77 -4.00
N VAL A 144 3.57 -11.56 -5.32
CA VAL A 144 4.80 -11.58 -6.13
C VAL A 144 4.70 -10.56 -7.26
N GLN A 145 5.84 -9.90 -7.54
CA GLN A 145 6.07 -9.19 -8.79
C GLN A 145 7.51 -9.46 -9.24
N PRO A 146 7.72 -10.16 -10.38
CA PRO A 146 9.05 -10.45 -10.88
C PRO A 146 9.88 -9.18 -11.07
N GLY A 147 11.13 -9.20 -10.59
CA GLY A 147 12.04 -8.05 -10.63
C GLY A 147 11.78 -6.97 -9.58
N LEU A 148 10.76 -7.12 -8.74
CA LEU A 148 10.43 -6.19 -7.67
C LEU A 148 10.60 -6.85 -6.29
N ALA A 149 9.63 -7.66 -5.86
CA ALA A 149 9.69 -8.37 -4.59
C ALA A 149 8.69 -9.54 -4.55
N SER A 150 8.75 -10.30 -3.47
CA SER A 150 7.79 -11.36 -3.16
C SER A 150 7.63 -11.51 -1.66
N GLY A 151 6.52 -12.06 -1.19
CA GLY A 151 6.32 -12.31 0.22
C GLY A 151 4.92 -12.80 0.54
N ASN A 152 4.60 -12.83 1.82
CA ASN A 152 3.30 -13.26 2.32
C ASN A 152 2.73 -12.21 3.24
N VAL A 153 1.46 -11.85 3.06
CA VAL A 153 0.69 -11.15 4.09
C VAL A 153 0.08 -12.20 5.00
N PHE A 154 0.34 -12.10 6.30
CA PHE A 154 -0.27 -12.90 7.35
C PHE A 154 -1.29 -12.06 8.09
N TRP A 155 -2.41 -12.64 8.48
CA TRP A 155 -3.41 -11.99 9.31
C TRP A 155 -3.88 -12.91 10.44
N SER A 156 -3.96 -12.36 11.66
CA SER A 156 -4.72 -12.92 12.77
C SER A 156 -5.57 -11.83 13.42
N GLU A 157 -6.57 -12.24 14.21
CA GLU A 157 -7.36 -11.29 15.00
C GLU A 157 -6.49 -10.49 15.98
N ALA A 158 -5.43 -11.11 16.51
CA ALA A 158 -4.58 -10.51 17.55
C ALA A 158 -3.55 -9.52 17.00
N THR A 159 -3.00 -9.77 15.80
CA THR A 159 -1.94 -8.92 15.23
C THR A 159 -2.41 -8.01 14.11
N GLY A 160 -3.51 -8.35 13.43
CA GLY A 160 -3.85 -7.70 12.17
C GLY A 160 -3.00 -8.22 11.01
N ALA A 161 -3.04 -7.51 9.88
CA ALA A 161 -2.38 -7.94 8.65
C ALA A 161 -0.96 -7.39 8.60
N HIS A 162 0.02 -8.26 8.31
CA HIS A 162 1.43 -7.92 8.21
C HIS A 162 2.12 -8.68 7.08
N PHE A 163 2.91 -7.97 6.29
CA PHE A 163 3.71 -8.46 5.19
C PHE A 163 5.11 -8.91 5.64
N VAL A 164 5.39 -10.18 5.43
CA VAL A 164 6.74 -10.75 5.56
C VAL A 164 7.34 -10.90 4.17
N GLU A 165 8.28 -10.03 3.85
CA GLU A 165 8.98 -10.00 2.56
C GLU A 165 10.01 -11.15 2.47
N SER A 166 9.89 -11.94 1.40
CA SER A 166 10.87 -12.97 1.02
C SER A 166 12.13 -12.32 0.43
N GLY A 167 13.29 -12.92 0.66
CA GLY A 167 14.59 -12.38 0.28
C GLY A 167 15.21 -11.46 1.34
N THR A 168 14.48 -11.16 2.42
CA THR A 168 15.04 -10.55 3.63
C THR A 168 15.55 -11.65 4.57
N LEU A 169 16.62 -11.38 5.33
CA LEU A 169 17.19 -12.41 6.22
C LEU A 169 16.18 -12.90 7.28
N ALA A 170 15.39 -11.99 7.86
CA ALA A 170 14.38 -12.37 8.85
C ALA A 170 13.16 -13.04 8.21
N GLY A 171 12.70 -12.57 7.05
CA GLY A 171 11.57 -13.18 6.35
C GLY A 171 11.88 -14.60 5.87
N ASP A 172 13.07 -14.81 5.30
CA ASP A 172 13.52 -16.13 4.85
C ASP A 172 13.70 -17.08 6.04
N TYR A 173 14.31 -16.61 7.13
CA TYR A 173 14.45 -17.42 8.34
C TYR A 173 13.09 -17.77 8.95
N PHE A 174 12.18 -16.81 9.06
CA PHE A 174 10.82 -17.04 9.55
C PHE A 174 10.12 -18.14 8.75
N ASN A 175 10.10 -18.02 7.41
CA ASN A 175 9.43 -19.00 6.54
C ASN A 175 10.11 -20.38 6.56
N ALA A 176 11.45 -20.44 6.62
CA ALA A 176 12.20 -21.69 6.61
C ALA A 176 12.12 -22.46 7.95
N HIS A 177 11.82 -21.78 9.04
CA HIS A 177 11.87 -22.35 10.40
C HIS A 177 10.49 -22.51 11.06
N GLY A 178 9.43 -22.65 10.27
CA GLY A 178 8.08 -22.98 10.75
C GLY A 178 7.11 -21.81 10.83
N ALA A 179 7.51 -20.61 10.41
CA ALA A 179 6.67 -19.43 10.30
C ALA A 179 5.81 -19.20 11.56
N VAL A 180 4.50 -19.07 11.39
CA VAL A 180 3.56 -18.80 12.49
C VAL A 180 3.51 -19.91 13.53
N ASP A 181 3.79 -21.17 13.16
CA ASP A 181 3.75 -22.29 14.12
C ASP A 181 4.94 -22.26 15.08
N ALA A 182 6.07 -21.67 14.67
CA ALA A 182 7.28 -21.55 15.47
C ALA A 182 7.40 -20.21 16.19
N PHE A 183 7.00 -19.12 15.52
CA PHE A 183 7.24 -17.75 16.00
C PHE A 183 5.94 -16.99 16.31
N GLY A 184 4.77 -17.54 16.03
CA GLY A 184 3.50 -16.81 16.07
C GLY A 184 3.32 -15.86 14.88
N PHE A 185 2.18 -15.17 14.84
CA PHE A 185 1.92 -14.22 13.76
C PHE A 185 2.86 -13.02 13.83
N PRO A 186 3.24 -12.43 12.68
CA PRO A 186 3.96 -11.16 12.67
C PRO A 186 3.12 -10.05 13.32
N VAL A 187 3.77 -9.13 14.04
CA VAL A 187 3.17 -7.88 14.58
C VAL A 187 3.77 -6.64 13.91
N SER A 188 4.70 -6.85 12.99
CA SER A 188 5.32 -5.81 12.18
C SER A 188 5.75 -6.40 10.85
N GLU A 189 6.12 -5.52 9.94
CA GLU A 189 6.82 -5.93 8.73
C GLU A 189 8.29 -6.21 9.04
N VAL A 190 9.01 -6.82 8.11
CA VAL A 190 10.45 -7.00 8.25
C VAL A 190 11.14 -5.64 8.22
N GLN A 191 11.99 -5.37 9.21
CA GLN A 191 12.72 -4.12 9.36
C GLN A 191 14.22 -4.36 9.18
N GLN A 192 14.87 -3.52 8.37
CA GLN A 192 16.33 -3.50 8.31
C GLN A 192 16.90 -2.55 9.36
N VAL A 193 17.70 -3.07 10.29
CA VAL A 193 18.34 -2.33 11.39
C VAL A 193 19.85 -2.57 11.34
N GLY A 194 20.57 -1.67 10.66
CA GLY A 194 22.00 -1.88 10.40
C GLY A 194 22.25 -3.10 9.52
N ASP A 195 23.08 -4.02 9.99
CA ASP A 195 23.37 -5.31 9.34
C ASP A 195 22.36 -6.41 9.71
N ALA A 196 21.41 -6.13 10.60
CA ALA A 196 20.37 -7.05 11.01
C ALA A 196 19.05 -6.81 10.26
N SER A 197 18.36 -7.90 9.95
CA SER A 197 16.95 -7.94 9.58
C SER A 197 16.15 -8.37 10.80
N VAL A 198 15.09 -7.65 11.14
CA VAL A 198 14.31 -7.83 12.37
C VAL A 198 12.85 -8.05 12.03
N LEU A 199 12.23 -9.06 12.62
CA LEU A 199 10.80 -9.31 12.54
C LEU A 199 10.24 -9.46 13.96
N TYR A 200 9.24 -8.64 14.30
CA TYR A 200 8.50 -8.77 15.54
C TYR A 200 7.33 -9.73 15.32
N THR A 201 7.12 -10.66 16.25
CA THR A 201 6.06 -11.66 16.20
C THR A 201 5.34 -11.77 17.54
N GLU A 202 4.19 -12.45 17.56
CA GLU A 202 3.40 -12.70 18.79
C GLU A 202 4.22 -13.39 19.89
N GLN A 203 5.20 -14.22 19.52
CA GLN A 203 5.99 -14.99 20.49
C GLN A 203 7.34 -14.36 20.81
N GLY A 204 7.78 -13.32 20.09
CA GLY A 204 9.14 -12.80 20.26
C GLY A 204 9.64 -11.87 19.18
N VAL A 205 10.94 -11.62 19.21
CA VAL A 205 11.64 -10.85 18.18
C VAL A 205 12.67 -11.74 17.51
N LEU A 206 12.56 -11.88 16.19
CA LEU A 206 13.55 -12.55 15.36
C LEU A 206 14.54 -11.51 14.84
N THR A 207 15.81 -11.63 15.22
CA THR A 207 16.91 -10.78 14.73
C THR A 207 17.89 -11.65 13.95
N VAL A 208 18.06 -11.37 12.66
CA VAL A 208 18.87 -12.18 11.76
C VAL A 208 19.95 -11.32 11.10
N THR A 209 21.19 -11.77 11.17
CA THR A 209 22.34 -11.21 10.46
C THR A 209 22.94 -12.26 9.54
N ALA A 210 23.90 -11.87 8.70
CA ALA A 210 24.67 -12.84 7.93
C ALA A 210 25.45 -13.86 8.80
N SER A 211 25.69 -13.53 10.09
CA SER A 211 26.39 -14.40 11.03
C SER A 211 25.48 -15.41 11.74
N GLY A 212 24.16 -15.21 11.70
CA GLY A 212 23.19 -16.10 12.34
C GLY A 212 21.91 -15.39 12.77
N ALA A 213 20.98 -16.18 13.30
CA ALA A 213 19.69 -15.74 13.80
C ALA A 213 19.59 -15.89 15.33
N VAL A 214 18.97 -14.93 15.97
CA VAL A 214 18.61 -14.95 17.39
C VAL A 214 17.12 -14.70 17.51
N PHE A 215 16.42 -15.61 18.19
CA PHE A 215 15.02 -15.41 18.59
C PHE A 215 14.95 -15.07 20.07
N SER A 216 14.35 -13.92 20.40
CA SER A 216 14.16 -13.44 21.76
C SER A 216 12.68 -13.56 22.14
N PRO A 217 12.26 -14.62 22.87
CA PRO A 217 10.85 -14.85 23.18
C PRO A 217 10.28 -13.80 24.15
N LEU A 218 9.00 -13.49 24.01
CA LEU A 218 8.21 -12.78 25.01
C LEU A 218 7.91 -13.80 26.12
N GLY A 219 8.56 -13.63 27.28
CA GLY A 219 8.54 -14.59 28.39
C GLY A 219 7.21 -14.74 29.13
#